data_AF-A0A3M1KZ46-F1
#
_entry.id   AF-A0A3M1KZ46-F1
#
_cell.length_a   1.000
_cell.length_b   1.000
_cell.length_c   1.000
_cell.angle_alpha   90.00
_cell.angle_beta   90.00
_cell.angle_gamma   90.00
#
_symmetry.space_group_name_H-M   'P 1'
#
loop_
_entity.id
_entity.type
_entity.pdbx_description
1 polymer ?
#
loop_
_entity_poly.entity_id
_entity_poly.type
_entity_poly.pdbx_seq_one_letter_code
_entity_poly.pdbx_strand_id
1 'polypeptide(L)'
;CYIADQQFLVLFPFFKYFNGEINFAKLCRHLWHDRINYEYAEYCMKTMMWHGGGGLDAYLDSPEFSQLAKAAIQAKFKYNFPLLALDKLFPNFLTEQVRQLAYYSGLGQFWRVMSDIFLSLSDLYDAGNIKSIPDVVQHILDGLVADAAKPITYTVEISGKKYDILPKSAGLTFLMDTGVPYVEAIFFRGTPFPGTVSYNAQAYQIPYDQADFVYGALYADPLPIGGAGIPPTQLMQDMRHYLPPYLYDFYLKTTRGEDDIRVKICQSFQKSMFCVTTAAIKGLAPYPLETKNPEEQKENYAYLRGWMRRLADSRLLKVNS
;
A
#
# COMPACT_ATOMS: atom_id res chain seq x y z
N CYS A 1 1.54 11.07 3.98
CA CYS A 1 1.97 12.48 3.91
C CYS A 1 2.43 13.02 5.27
N TYR A 2 1.56 13.20 6.28
CA TYR A 2 1.95 13.82 7.57
C TYR A 2 3.27 13.31 8.19
N ILE A 3 3.49 11.99 8.26
CA ILE A 3 4.73 11.43 8.82
C ILE A 3 5.96 11.90 8.04
N ALA A 4 5.91 11.87 6.71
CA ALA A 4 6.99 12.35 5.86
C ALA A 4 7.25 13.84 6.12
N ASP A 5 6.20 14.65 6.03
CA ASP A 5 6.30 16.11 6.02
C ASP A 5 6.66 16.69 7.39
N GLN A 6 5.98 16.22 8.45
CA GLN A 6 6.02 16.81 9.79
C GLN A 6 6.88 16.03 10.77
N GLN A 7 7.21 14.78 10.48
CA GLN A 7 8.09 13.95 11.31
C GLN A 7 9.45 13.69 10.63
N PHE A 8 9.83 14.53 9.65
CA PHE A 8 11.09 14.41 8.93
C PHE A 8 12.30 14.36 9.87
N LEU A 9 12.94 13.19 9.93
CA LEU A 9 14.10 12.87 10.76
C LEU A 9 13.93 13.27 12.23
N VAL A 10 12.71 13.15 12.76
CA VAL A 10 12.45 13.25 14.20
C VAL A 10 12.88 11.93 14.85
N LEU A 11 13.93 11.97 15.69
CA LEU A 11 14.52 10.77 16.29
C LEU A 11 13.54 9.97 17.15
N PHE A 12 12.70 10.66 17.90
CA PHE A 12 11.74 10.06 18.82
C PHE A 12 10.33 10.57 18.48
N PRO A 13 9.70 10.02 17.43
CA PRO A 13 8.45 10.57 16.89
C PRO A 13 7.25 10.01 17.67
N PHE A 14 7.19 10.29 18.98
CA PHE A 14 6.17 9.78 19.91
C PHE A 14 4.74 10.05 19.43
N PHE A 15 4.53 11.17 18.75
CA PHE A 15 3.23 11.62 18.28
C PHE A 15 3.03 11.43 16.77
N LYS A 16 3.79 10.54 16.12
CA LYS A 16 3.73 10.36 14.65
C LYS A 16 2.32 10.05 14.11
N TYR A 17 1.48 9.40 14.91
CA TYR A 17 0.11 9.04 14.52
C TYR A 17 -0.96 10.04 14.97
N PHE A 18 -0.56 11.21 15.48
CA PHE A 18 -1.50 12.22 15.96
C PHE A 18 -1.90 13.22 14.86
N ASN A 19 -1.29 13.14 13.66
CA ASN A 19 -1.60 14.02 12.52
C ASN A 19 -1.61 15.52 12.89
N GLY A 20 -0.72 15.95 13.79
CA GLY A 20 -0.59 17.35 14.21
C GLY A 20 -1.52 17.76 15.36
N GLU A 21 -2.46 16.91 15.74
CA GLU A 21 -3.47 17.23 16.77
C GLU A 21 -3.09 16.58 18.11
N ILE A 22 -2.18 17.21 18.86
CA ILE A 22 -1.77 16.70 20.18
C ILE A 22 -2.70 17.30 21.24
N ASN A 23 -3.59 16.48 21.78
CA ASN A 23 -4.44 16.84 22.92
C ASN A 23 -4.68 15.65 23.84
N PHE A 24 -5.06 15.93 25.09
CA PHE A 24 -5.23 14.91 26.14
C PHE A 24 -6.26 13.85 25.76
N ALA A 25 -7.39 14.25 25.17
CA ALA A 25 -8.44 13.30 24.76
C ALA A 25 -7.92 12.31 23.69
N LYS A 26 -7.20 12.80 22.67
CA LYS A 26 -6.58 11.95 21.65
C LYS A 26 -5.50 11.06 22.24
N LEU A 27 -4.72 11.54 23.21
CA LEU A 27 -3.73 10.74 23.91
C LEU A 27 -4.37 9.59 24.69
N CYS A 28 -5.43 9.85 25.47
CA CYS A 28 -6.15 8.81 26.19
C CYS A 28 -6.74 7.76 25.25
N ARG A 29 -7.38 8.17 24.15
CA ARG A 29 -7.88 7.25 23.12
C ARG A 29 -6.76 6.42 22.51
N HIS A 30 -5.63 7.05 22.19
CA HIS A 30 -4.47 6.37 21.65
C HIS A 30 -3.91 5.29 22.60
N LEU A 31 -3.76 5.63 23.89
CA LEU A 31 -3.28 4.69 24.92
C LEU A 31 -4.28 3.56 25.19
N TRP A 32 -5.57 3.82 25.02
CA TRP A 32 -6.63 2.81 25.13
C TRP A 32 -6.87 2.02 23.83
N HIS A 33 -6.06 2.24 22.80
CA HIS A 33 -6.18 1.60 21.49
C HIS A 33 -7.49 1.90 20.73
N ASP A 34 -8.19 2.97 21.12
CA ASP A 34 -9.34 3.53 20.39
C ASP A 34 -8.84 4.48 19.29
N ARG A 35 -8.26 3.90 18.24
CA ARG A 35 -7.59 4.63 17.15
C ARG A 35 -7.57 3.82 15.86
N ILE A 36 -7.33 4.52 14.75
CA ILE A 36 -6.88 3.89 13.50
C ILE A 36 -5.51 3.24 13.71
N ASN A 37 -5.37 1.99 13.28
CA ASN A 37 -4.13 1.22 13.29
C ASN A 37 -3.22 1.61 12.12
N TYR A 38 -2.67 2.83 12.20
CA TYR A 38 -1.72 3.35 11.21
C TYR A 38 -0.47 2.46 11.02
N GLU A 39 -0.18 1.57 11.97
CA GLU A 39 0.85 0.54 11.86
C GLU A 39 0.67 -0.35 10.62
N TYR A 40 -0.57 -0.67 10.23
CA TYR A 40 -0.81 -1.43 9.00
C TYR A 40 -0.40 -0.63 7.76
N ALA A 41 -0.63 0.68 7.79
CA ALA A 41 -0.20 1.54 6.71
C ALA A 41 1.33 1.63 6.61
N GLU A 42 2.02 1.70 7.76
CA GLU A 42 3.49 1.62 7.77
C GLU A 42 4.01 0.25 7.35
N TYR A 43 3.29 -0.82 7.69
CA TYR A 43 3.59 -2.17 7.21
C TYR A 43 3.56 -2.20 5.69
N CYS A 44 2.50 -1.70 5.04
CA CYS A 44 2.45 -1.60 3.58
C CYS A 44 3.60 -0.77 3.01
N MET A 45 3.89 0.39 3.59
CA MET A 45 5.01 1.23 3.17
C MET A 45 6.34 0.47 3.23
N LYS A 46 6.63 -0.19 4.35
CA LYS A 46 7.86 -0.96 4.53
C LYS A 46 7.93 -2.16 3.59
N THR A 47 6.81 -2.82 3.34
CA THR A 47 6.72 -3.91 2.37
C THR A 47 7.06 -3.42 0.97
N MET A 48 6.54 -2.26 0.54
CA MET A 48 6.93 -1.65 -0.74
C MET A 48 8.42 -1.34 -0.78
N MET A 49 8.96 -0.68 0.25
CA MET A 49 10.37 -0.32 0.33
C MET A 49 11.29 -1.54 0.29
N TRP A 50 10.90 -2.65 0.92
CA TRP A 50 11.72 -3.86 1.00
C TRP A 50 11.69 -4.71 -0.28
N HIS A 51 10.54 -4.78 -0.97
CA HIS A 51 10.43 -5.43 -2.28
C HIS A 51 11.00 -4.56 -3.40
N GLY A 52 11.02 -3.24 -3.22
CA GLY A 52 11.49 -2.27 -4.19
C GLY A 52 10.68 -2.26 -5.48
N GLY A 53 11.32 -1.76 -6.54
CA GLY A 53 10.79 -1.75 -7.90
C GLY A 53 10.03 -0.48 -8.31
N GLY A 54 9.80 -0.35 -9.62
CA GLY A 54 9.24 0.85 -10.23
C GLY A 54 10.23 2.02 -10.30
N GLY A 55 9.79 3.16 -10.83
CA GLY A 55 10.68 4.32 -10.96
C GLY A 55 10.93 5.07 -9.66
N LEU A 56 10.05 4.97 -8.65
CA LEU A 56 10.32 5.54 -7.32
C LEU A 56 11.57 4.91 -6.71
N ASP A 57 11.64 3.58 -6.66
CA ASP A 57 12.79 2.87 -6.10
C ASP A 57 14.08 3.17 -6.87
N ALA A 58 14.01 3.11 -8.20
CA ALA A 58 15.14 3.45 -9.08
C ALA A 58 15.62 4.90 -8.89
N TYR A 59 14.70 5.85 -8.68
CA TYR A 59 15.05 7.23 -8.39
C TYR A 59 15.75 7.38 -7.03
N LEU A 60 15.31 6.62 -6.03
CA LEU A 60 15.89 6.66 -4.69
C LEU A 60 17.33 6.10 -4.63
N ASP A 61 17.75 5.34 -5.66
CA ASP A 61 19.15 4.92 -5.84
C ASP A 61 20.00 5.94 -6.62
N SER A 62 19.38 7.02 -7.12
CA SER A 62 20.08 7.98 -7.97
C SER A 62 21.04 8.89 -7.17
N PRO A 63 22.12 9.39 -7.81
CA PRO A 63 22.97 10.43 -7.23
C PRO A 63 22.22 11.72 -6.92
N GLU A 64 21.19 12.05 -7.72
CA GLU A 64 20.35 13.23 -7.53
C GLU A 64 19.61 13.15 -6.19
N PHE A 65 18.92 12.04 -5.92
CA PHE A 65 18.25 11.81 -4.65
C PHE A 65 19.24 11.91 -3.48
N SER A 66 20.40 11.26 -3.58
CA SER A 66 21.43 11.30 -2.53
C SER A 66 21.86 12.74 -2.22
N GLN A 67 22.05 13.58 -3.24
CA GLN A 67 22.42 14.98 -3.07
C GLN A 67 21.31 15.79 -2.40
N LEU A 68 20.06 15.63 -2.84
CA LEU A 68 18.90 16.33 -2.28
C LEU A 68 18.62 15.91 -0.83
N ALA A 69 18.68 14.61 -0.54
CA ALA A 69 18.55 14.06 0.80
C ALA A 69 19.64 14.61 1.73
N LYS A 70 20.90 14.61 1.30
CA LYS A 70 22.01 15.18 2.09
C LYS A 70 21.81 16.66 2.38
N ALA A 71 21.37 17.45 1.39
CA ALA A 71 21.08 18.87 1.61
C ALA A 71 20.00 19.07 2.68
N ALA A 72 18.95 18.25 2.68
CA ALA A 72 17.89 18.29 3.69
C ALA A 72 18.37 17.81 5.07
N ILE A 73 19.17 16.75 5.14
CA ILE A 73 19.78 16.24 6.39
C ILE A 73 20.66 17.31 7.04
N GLN A 74 21.55 17.92 6.26
CA GLN A 74 22.46 18.96 6.74
C GLN A 74 21.69 20.20 7.22
N ALA A 75 20.58 20.54 6.56
CA ALA A 75 19.70 21.60 7.01
C ALA A 75 18.97 21.26 8.31
N LYS A 76 18.43 20.03 8.43
CA LYS A 76 17.68 19.57 9.59
C LYS A 76 18.54 19.54 10.85
N PHE A 77 19.79 19.12 10.70
CA PHE A 77 20.74 18.95 11.81
C PHE A 77 21.83 20.00 11.86
N LYS A 78 21.64 21.17 11.21
CA LYS A 78 22.61 22.28 11.16
C LYS A 78 23.25 22.62 12.51
N TYR A 79 22.48 22.52 13.60
CA TYR A 79 22.93 22.82 14.97
C TYR A 79 23.13 21.57 15.85
N ASN A 80 22.93 20.37 15.31
CA ASN A 80 23.10 19.10 16.01
C ASN A 80 24.38 18.39 15.56
N PHE A 81 25.52 18.85 16.10
CA PHE A 81 26.84 18.33 15.73
C PHE A 81 27.00 16.80 15.92
N PRO A 82 26.50 16.17 16.99
CA PRO A 82 26.57 14.71 17.12
C PRO A 82 25.91 13.97 15.95
N LEU A 83 24.74 14.42 15.49
CA LEU A 83 24.07 13.78 14.35
C LEU A 83 24.75 14.07 13.01
N LEU A 84 25.33 15.26 12.83
CA LEU A 84 26.15 15.55 11.65
C LEU A 84 27.44 14.71 11.63
N ALA A 85 28.03 14.44 12.79
CA ALA A 85 29.18 13.54 12.90
C ALA A 85 28.77 12.09 12.58
N LEU A 86 27.62 11.64 13.08
CA LEU A 86 27.04 10.34 12.74
C LEU A 86 26.80 10.21 11.23
N ASP A 87 26.20 11.22 10.61
CA ASP A 87 25.98 11.28 9.15
C ASP A 87 27.29 11.17 8.38
N LYS A 88 28.35 11.84 8.84
CA LYS A 88 29.66 11.77 8.19
C LYS A 88 30.32 10.38 8.33
N LEU A 89 30.18 9.73 9.48
CA LEU A 89 30.73 8.39 9.74
C LEU A 89 29.92 7.29 9.04
N PHE A 90 28.61 7.47 8.95
CA PHE A 90 27.65 6.52 8.38
C PHE A 90 26.75 7.22 7.35
N PRO A 91 27.29 7.60 6.18
CA PRO A 91 26.61 8.47 5.20
C PRO A 91 25.31 7.91 4.62
N ASN A 92 25.09 6.61 4.75
CA ASN A 92 23.87 5.96 4.29
C ASN A 92 22.80 5.88 5.38
N PHE A 93 23.15 6.02 6.67
CA PHE A 93 22.20 5.80 7.76
C PHE A 93 21.01 6.76 7.71
N LEU A 94 21.28 8.08 7.66
CA LEU A 94 20.20 9.07 7.58
C LEU A 94 19.58 9.15 6.18
N THR A 95 20.37 8.90 5.13
CA THR A 95 19.87 8.83 3.75
C THR A 95 18.80 7.74 3.60
N GLU A 96 19.00 6.56 4.21
CA GLU A 96 18.01 5.49 4.22
C GLU A 96 16.74 5.84 5.03
N GLN A 97 16.87 6.66 6.08
CA GLN A 97 15.68 7.21 6.75
C GLN A 97 14.92 8.17 5.84
N VAL A 98 15.61 8.99 5.03
CA VAL A 98 14.98 9.83 4.01
C VAL A 98 14.32 8.98 2.91
N ARG A 99 14.93 7.86 2.51
CA ARG A 99 14.32 6.89 1.59
C ARG A 99 12.99 6.37 2.14
N GLN A 100 12.95 5.96 3.40
CA GLN A 100 11.72 5.55 4.07
C GLN A 100 10.66 6.67 4.09
N LEU A 101 11.06 7.93 4.33
CA LEU A 101 10.16 9.09 4.30
C LEU A 101 9.63 9.38 2.88
N ALA A 102 10.42 9.13 1.84
CA ALA A 102 9.95 9.21 0.46
C ALA A 102 8.88 8.14 0.17
N TYR A 103 9.07 6.90 0.63
CA TYR A 103 8.05 5.85 0.54
C TYR A 103 6.78 6.20 1.34
N TYR A 104 6.89 6.80 2.53
CA TYR A 104 5.73 7.32 3.27
C TYR A 104 4.94 8.37 2.47
N SER A 105 5.65 9.25 1.77
CA SER A 105 5.03 10.28 0.94
C SER A 105 4.38 9.68 -0.31
N GLY A 106 5.10 8.84 -1.05
CA GLY A 106 4.61 8.16 -2.25
C GLY A 106 3.37 7.31 -1.97
N LEU A 107 3.40 6.48 -0.93
CA LEU A 107 2.23 5.67 -0.54
C LEU A 107 1.04 6.54 -0.11
N GLY A 108 1.29 7.63 0.61
CA GLY A 108 0.22 8.56 0.99
C GLY A 108 -0.46 9.22 -0.22
N GLN A 109 0.32 9.59 -1.24
CA GLN A 109 -0.20 10.14 -2.49
C GLN A 109 -0.96 9.09 -3.30
N PHE A 110 -0.46 7.86 -3.35
CA PHE A 110 -1.16 6.72 -3.96
C PHE A 110 -2.55 6.52 -3.33
N TRP A 111 -2.64 6.47 -1.99
CA TRP A 111 -3.92 6.27 -1.33
C TRP A 111 -4.88 7.46 -1.44
N ARG A 112 -4.41 8.68 -1.67
CA ARG A 112 -5.32 9.79 -1.98
C ARG A 112 -6.11 9.50 -3.26
N VAL A 113 -5.42 9.10 -4.32
CA VAL A 113 -6.06 8.72 -5.60
C VAL A 113 -7.01 7.55 -5.39
N MET A 114 -6.56 6.47 -4.76
CA MET A 114 -7.41 5.30 -4.53
C MET A 114 -8.63 5.60 -3.65
N SER A 115 -8.48 6.46 -2.63
CA SER A 115 -9.58 6.87 -1.77
C SER A 115 -10.64 7.64 -2.55
N ASP A 116 -10.26 8.53 -3.48
CA ASP A 116 -11.22 9.26 -4.32
C ASP A 116 -12.00 8.31 -5.23
N ILE A 117 -11.31 7.33 -5.84
CA ILE A 117 -11.92 6.30 -6.68
C ILE A 117 -12.97 5.50 -5.89
N PHE A 118 -12.61 5.03 -4.68
CA PHE A 118 -13.51 4.20 -3.86
C PHE A 118 -14.69 4.97 -3.27
N LEU A 119 -14.49 6.23 -2.87
CA LEU A 119 -15.61 7.08 -2.41
C LEU A 119 -16.60 7.32 -3.54
N SER A 120 -16.12 7.69 -4.71
CA SER A 120 -16.99 7.87 -5.89
C SER A 120 -17.69 6.57 -6.30
N LEU A 121 -17.03 5.42 -6.17
CA LEU A 121 -17.66 4.13 -6.44
C LEU A 121 -18.85 3.86 -5.50
N SER A 122 -18.68 4.19 -4.22
CA SER A 122 -19.76 4.05 -3.22
C SER A 122 -20.95 4.95 -3.58
N ASP A 123 -20.69 6.22 -3.90
CA ASP A 123 -21.75 7.17 -4.27
C ASP A 123 -22.52 6.72 -5.53
N LEU A 124 -21.81 6.19 -6.53
CA LEU A 124 -22.41 5.65 -7.75
C LEU A 124 -23.21 4.37 -7.50
N TYR A 125 -22.77 3.53 -6.55
CA TYR A 125 -23.52 2.35 -6.13
C TYR A 125 -24.83 2.76 -5.44
N ASP A 126 -24.77 3.70 -4.51
CA ASP A 126 -25.95 4.21 -3.80
C ASP A 126 -26.94 4.92 -4.75
N ALA A 127 -26.44 5.56 -5.82
CA ALA A 127 -27.25 6.13 -6.88
C ALA A 127 -27.84 5.09 -7.86
N GLY A 128 -27.50 3.80 -7.73
CA GLY A 128 -27.98 2.72 -8.60
C GLY A 128 -27.31 2.66 -9.98
N ASN A 129 -26.17 3.34 -10.16
CA ASN A 129 -25.42 3.36 -11.41
C ASN A 129 -24.47 2.16 -11.55
N ILE A 130 -23.98 1.62 -10.45
CA ILE A 130 -23.19 0.38 -10.42
C ILE A 130 -24.16 -0.81 -10.29
N LYS A 131 -24.24 -1.65 -11.32
CA LYS A 131 -25.21 -2.77 -11.37
C LYS A 131 -24.55 -4.13 -11.41
N SER A 132 -23.25 -4.18 -11.68
CA SER A 132 -22.50 -5.41 -11.89
C SER A 132 -21.02 -5.26 -11.51
N ILE A 133 -20.34 -6.40 -11.35
CA ILE A 133 -18.88 -6.42 -11.11
C ILE A 133 -18.09 -5.79 -12.28
N PRO A 134 -18.44 -6.02 -13.56
CA PRO A 134 -17.85 -5.27 -14.66
C PRO A 134 -17.91 -3.74 -14.50
N ASP A 135 -19.02 -3.19 -13.99
CA ASP A 135 -19.13 -1.74 -13.76
C ASP A 135 -18.16 -1.28 -12.67
N VAL A 136 -18.00 -2.07 -11.59
CA VAL A 136 -17.01 -1.81 -10.54
C VAL A 136 -15.60 -1.78 -11.12
N VAL A 137 -15.24 -2.79 -11.91
CA VAL A 137 -13.93 -2.91 -12.54
C VAL A 137 -13.68 -1.76 -13.51
N GLN A 138 -14.69 -1.37 -14.30
CA GLN A 138 -14.58 -0.28 -15.25
C GLN A 138 -14.37 1.06 -14.53
N HIS A 139 -15.14 1.35 -13.47
CA HIS A 139 -14.97 2.56 -12.68
C HIS A 139 -13.57 2.68 -12.08
N ILE A 140 -13.03 1.58 -11.54
CA ILE A 140 -11.66 1.57 -11.00
C ILE A 140 -10.64 1.80 -12.12
N LEU A 141 -10.81 1.15 -13.27
CA LEU A 141 -9.93 1.33 -14.43
C LEU A 141 -9.92 2.79 -14.89
N ASP A 142 -11.09 3.39 -15.07
CA ASP A 142 -11.23 4.77 -15.52
C ASP A 142 -10.56 5.74 -14.53
N GLY A 143 -10.73 5.52 -13.23
CA GLY A 143 -10.07 6.28 -12.18
C GLY A 143 -8.54 6.16 -12.19
N LEU A 144 -8.02 4.93 -12.37
CA LEU A 144 -6.58 4.69 -12.48
C LEU A 144 -5.98 5.38 -13.72
N VAL A 145 -6.68 5.35 -14.85
CA VAL A 145 -6.23 5.98 -16.11
C VAL A 145 -6.28 7.50 -16.00
N ALA A 146 -7.35 8.06 -15.41
CA ALA A 146 -7.52 9.50 -15.25
C ALA A 146 -6.38 10.16 -14.48
N ASP A 147 -5.90 9.51 -13.42
CA ASP A 147 -4.80 9.99 -12.58
C ASP A 147 -3.44 9.35 -12.93
N ALA A 148 -3.33 8.59 -14.04
CA ALA A 148 -2.13 7.78 -14.34
C ALA A 148 -0.83 8.59 -14.36
N ALA A 149 -0.88 9.77 -14.99
CA ALA A 149 0.26 10.69 -15.14
C ALA A 149 0.37 11.73 -14.00
N LYS A 150 -0.45 11.60 -12.94
CA LYS A 150 -0.42 12.52 -11.80
C LYS A 150 0.97 12.47 -11.15
N PRO A 151 1.66 13.61 -10.97
CA PRO A 151 3.03 13.60 -10.50
C PRO A 151 3.11 13.17 -9.03
N ILE A 152 4.12 12.39 -8.70
CA ILE A 152 4.48 12.03 -7.33
C ILE A 152 5.63 12.92 -6.89
N THR A 153 5.36 13.80 -5.92
CA THR A 153 6.33 14.79 -5.46
C THR A 153 6.40 14.85 -3.95
N TYR A 154 7.56 15.21 -3.41
CA TYR A 154 7.74 15.31 -1.98
C TYR A 154 8.72 16.43 -1.67
N THR A 155 8.21 17.43 -0.96
CA THR A 155 8.98 18.58 -0.49
C THR A 155 8.82 18.65 1.02
N VAL A 156 9.94 18.69 1.74
CA VAL A 156 9.94 18.93 3.17
C VAL A 156 10.30 20.37 3.47
N GLU A 157 9.62 20.96 4.46
CA GLU A 157 9.97 22.28 4.97
C GLU A 157 10.83 22.16 6.23
N ILE A 158 12.01 22.79 6.21
CA ILE A 158 12.97 22.79 7.30
C ILE A 158 13.32 24.24 7.61
N SER A 159 12.93 24.72 8.80
CA SER A 159 13.18 26.10 9.26
C SER A 159 12.72 27.18 8.25
N GLY A 160 11.53 27.00 7.66
CA GLY A 160 10.96 27.94 6.67
C GLY A 160 11.54 27.83 5.26
N LYS A 161 12.49 26.91 5.01
CA LYS A 161 13.03 26.63 3.67
C LYS A 161 12.56 25.28 3.15
N LYS A 162 12.19 25.25 1.88
CA LYS A 162 11.75 24.03 1.17
C LYS A 162 12.92 23.24 0.60
N TYR A 163 12.84 21.93 0.73
CA TYR A 163 13.79 20.96 0.19
C TYR A 163 13.01 19.89 -0.57
N ASP A 164 13.19 19.86 -1.89
CA ASP A 164 12.52 18.89 -2.77
C ASP A 164 13.28 17.57 -2.71
N ILE A 165 12.67 16.55 -2.10
CA ILE A 165 13.22 15.20 -1.97
C ILE A 165 12.82 14.34 -3.17
N LEU A 166 11.57 14.49 -3.64
CA LEU A 166 11.09 13.96 -4.92
C LEU A 166 10.66 15.16 -5.78
N PRO A 167 11.57 15.77 -6.55
CA PRO A 167 11.27 16.93 -7.38
C PRO A 167 10.44 16.54 -8.60
N LYS A 168 9.67 17.48 -9.15
CA LYS A 168 8.91 17.26 -10.40
C LYS A 168 9.79 16.87 -11.59
N SER A 169 11.05 17.33 -11.61
CA SER A 169 12.03 16.98 -12.65
C SER A 169 12.38 15.50 -12.69
N ALA A 170 12.15 14.75 -11.60
CA ALA A 170 12.34 13.30 -11.56
C ALA A 170 11.34 12.55 -12.44
N GLY A 171 10.24 13.20 -12.86
CA GLY A 171 9.26 12.60 -13.77
C GLY A 171 8.44 11.46 -13.16
N LEU A 172 8.42 11.31 -11.83
CA LEU A 172 7.67 10.27 -11.13
C LEU A 172 6.16 10.52 -11.24
N THR A 173 5.41 9.46 -11.51
CA THR A 173 3.98 9.43 -11.79
C THR A 173 3.25 8.42 -10.92
N PHE A 174 1.96 8.66 -10.70
CA PHE A 174 1.12 7.82 -9.85
C PHE A 174 1.14 6.35 -10.29
N LEU A 175 0.79 6.06 -11.55
CA LEU A 175 0.55 4.68 -11.95
C LEU A 175 1.84 3.85 -12.00
N MET A 176 2.84 4.30 -12.75
CA MET A 176 4.05 3.50 -12.99
C MET A 176 4.99 3.45 -11.79
N ASP A 177 5.04 4.51 -10.98
CA ASP A 177 6.06 4.63 -9.94
C ASP A 177 5.53 4.33 -8.55
N THR A 178 4.21 4.33 -8.34
CA THR A 178 3.60 3.97 -7.05
C THR A 178 2.49 2.94 -7.15
N GLY A 179 1.63 3.01 -8.18
CA GLY A 179 0.49 2.11 -8.33
C GLY A 179 0.86 0.68 -8.69
N VAL A 180 1.60 0.49 -9.78
CA VAL A 180 2.07 -0.83 -10.22
C VAL A 180 2.96 -1.49 -9.15
N PRO A 181 3.97 -0.81 -8.57
CA PRO A 181 4.75 -1.36 -7.47
C PRO A 181 3.91 -1.71 -6.23
N TYR A 182 2.90 -0.92 -5.89
CA TYR A 182 2.01 -1.21 -4.77
C TYR A 182 1.23 -2.51 -4.99
N VAL A 183 0.66 -2.71 -6.18
CA VAL A 183 -0.06 -3.95 -6.51
C VAL A 183 0.89 -5.15 -6.39
N GLU A 184 2.08 -5.06 -6.98
CA GLU A 184 3.08 -6.13 -6.91
C GLU A 184 3.49 -6.45 -5.46
N ALA A 185 3.86 -5.44 -4.68
CA ALA A 185 4.38 -5.62 -3.32
C ALA A 185 3.29 -6.02 -2.31
N ILE A 186 2.08 -5.48 -2.42
CA ILE A 186 1.03 -5.62 -1.40
C ILE A 186 -0.04 -6.65 -1.78
N PHE A 187 -0.44 -6.71 -3.05
CA PHE A 187 -1.50 -7.63 -3.46
C PHE A 187 -0.97 -9.01 -3.80
N PHE A 188 0.22 -9.08 -4.40
CA PHE A 188 0.85 -10.35 -4.76
C PHE A 188 1.82 -10.83 -3.69
N ARG A 189 2.92 -10.10 -3.47
CA ARG A 189 4.03 -10.61 -2.66
C ARG A 189 3.74 -10.62 -1.17
N GLY A 190 3.34 -9.48 -0.61
CA GLY A 190 3.19 -9.30 0.83
C GLY A 190 4.47 -9.62 1.60
N THR A 191 4.35 -9.89 2.90
CA THR A 191 5.45 -10.45 3.69
C THR A 191 4.97 -11.70 4.41
N PRO A 192 5.85 -12.69 4.65
CA PRO A 192 5.48 -13.91 5.34
C PRO A 192 4.91 -13.60 6.73
N PHE A 193 3.69 -14.05 7.02
CA PHE A 193 3.08 -13.75 8.31
C PHE A 193 3.71 -14.61 9.41
N PRO A 194 4.29 -14.00 10.47
CA PRO A 194 4.96 -14.76 11.53
C PRO A 194 4.01 -15.70 12.29
N GLY A 195 2.70 -15.47 12.22
CA GLY A 195 1.68 -16.36 12.77
C GLY A 195 1.31 -17.56 11.89
N THR A 196 1.74 -17.61 10.62
CA THR A 196 1.36 -18.69 9.68
C THR A 196 2.55 -19.47 9.12
N VAL A 197 3.75 -18.90 9.11
CA VAL A 197 4.95 -19.55 8.58
C VAL A 197 6.15 -19.39 9.50
N SER A 198 7.04 -20.38 9.46
CA SER A 198 8.30 -20.38 10.19
C SER A 198 9.39 -19.67 9.40
N TYR A 199 10.08 -18.75 10.07
CA TYR A 199 11.28 -18.09 9.56
C TYR A 199 12.55 -18.92 9.75
N ASN A 200 12.43 -20.16 10.24
CA ASN A 200 13.56 -21.08 10.30
C ASN A 200 14.04 -21.41 8.88
N ALA A 201 15.26 -20.97 8.55
CA ALA A 201 15.87 -21.19 7.24
C ALA A 201 15.95 -22.68 6.84
N GLN A 202 16.00 -23.59 7.81
CA GLN A 202 16.04 -25.04 7.55
C GLN A 202 14.67 -25.65 7.22
N ALA A 203 13.58 -24.95 7.53
CA ALA A 203 12.22 -25.42 7.28
C ALA A 203 11.74 -25.14 5.85
N TYR A 204 12.44 -24.27 5.11
CA TYR A 204 12.13 -23.89 3.73
C TYR A 204 10.65 -23.50 3.49
N GLN A 205 10.00 -22.90 4.50
CA GLN A 205 8.60 -22.45 4.40
C GLN A 205 8.44 -21.08 3.75
N ILE A 206 9.54 -20.32 3.65
CA ILE A 206 9.58 -19.02 2.98
C ILE A 206 10.47 -19.18 1.75
N PRO A 207 10.01 -18.80 0.54
CA PRO A 207 10.84 -18.80 -0.66
C PRO A 207 12.13 -18.02 -0.46
N TYR A 208 13.19 -18.42 -1.15
CA TYR A 208 14.46 -17.69 -1.13
C TYR A 208 14.37 -16.39 -1.92
N ASP A 209 13.72 -16.43 -3.09
CA ASP A 209 13.52 -15.26 -3.95
C ASP A 209 12.24 -14.52 -3.53
N GLN A 210 12.34 -13.20 -3.39
CA GLN A 210 11.20 -12.33 -3.10
C GLN A 210 10.15 -12.36 -4.22
N ALA A 211 10.55 -12.61 -5.47
CA ALA A 211 9.63 -12.68 -6.61
C ALA A 211 8.60 -13.83 -6.48
N ASP A 212 8.95 -14.87 -5.71
CA ASP A 212 8.11 -16.05 -5.47
C ASP A 212 7.18 -15.88 -4.26
N PHE A 213 7.18 -14.71 -3.61
CA PHE A 213 6.33 -14.49 -2.44
C PHE A 213 4.86 -14.43 -2.84
N VAL A 214 4.03 -15.11 -2.04
CA VAL A 214 2.58 -15.24 -2.24
C VAL A 214 1.84 -15.02 -0.91
N TYR A 215 2.19 -13.94 -0.21
CA TYR A 215 1.60 -13.55 1.08
C TYR A 215 0.77 -12.27 1.00
N GLY A 216 0.57 -11.73 -0.21
CA GLY A 216 -0.19 -10.52 -0.44
C GLY A 216 -1.70 -10.72 -0.26
N ALA A 217 -2.45 -9.63 -0.38
CA ALA A 217 -3.91 -9.62 -0.15
C ALA A 217 -4.68 -10.65 -1.00
N LEU A 218 -4.20 -10.98 -2.20
CA LEU A 218 -4.85 -11.96 -3.10
C LEU A 218 -4.64 -13.42 -2.70
N TYR A 219 -3.62 -13.69 -1.87
CA TYR A 219 -3.24 -15.05 -1.44
C TYR A 219 -3.48 -15.28 0.05
N ALA A 220 -3.73 -14.22 0.81
CA ALA A 220 -3.93 -14.30 2.25
C ALA A 220 -5.12 -15.21 2.61
N ASP A 221 -4.90 -16.11 3.58
CA ASP A 221 -5.97 -16.86 4.24
C ASP A 221 -6.73 -15.92 5.19
N PRO A 222 -8.06 -15.72 5.02
CA PRO A 222 -8.85 -14.89 5.91
C PRO A 222 -9.18 -15.54 7.25
N LEU A 223 -9.07 -16.87 7.39
CA LEU A 223 -9.44 -17.58 8.62
C LEU A 223 -8.62 -17.17 9.86
N PRO A 224 -7.29 -16.99 9.81
CA PRO A 224 -6.49 -16.61 10.98
C PRO A 224 -6.65 -15.14 11.40
N ILE A 225 -7.48 -14.35 10.72
CA ILE A 225 -7.69 -12.94 11.07
C ILE A 225 -8.21 -12.80 12.51
N GLY A 226 -7.58 -11.92 13.29
CA GLY A 226 -7.79 -11.82 14.73
C GLY A 226 -6.77 -12.59 15.58
N GLY A 227 -5.98 -13.47 14.95
CA GLY A 227 -4.88 -14.18 15.59
C GLY A 227 -3.61 -13.33 15.76
N ALA A 228 -2.74 -13.76 16.67
CA ALA A 228 -1.42 -13.15 16.87
C ALA A 228 -0.51 -13.39 15.66
N GLY A 229 0.30 -12.39 15.29
CA GLY A 229 1.23 -12.50 14.17
C GLY A 229 0.58 -12.44 12.78
N ILE A 230 -0.65 -11.92 12.68
CA ILE A 230 -1.40 -11.77 11.42
C ILE A 230 -1.61 -10.27 11.11
N PRO A 231 -0.72 -9.62 10.32
CA PRO A 231 -0.75 -8.18 10.09
C PRO A 231 -2.09 -7.61 9.56
N PRO A 232 -2.79 -8.24 8.59
CA PRO A 232 -4.05 -7.71 8.06
C PRO A 232 -5.16 -7.54 9.11
N THR A 233 -5.06 -8.19 10.27
CA THR A 233 -6.00 -8.02 11.39
C THR A 233 -6.19 -6.56 11.78
N GLN A 234 -5.13 -5.75 11.72
CA GLN A 234 -5.18 -4.32 12.05
C GLN A 234 -6.13 -3.56 11.11
N LEU A 235 -6.03 -3.80 9.80
CA LEU A 235 -6.92 -3.20 8.81
C LEU A 235 -8.36 -3.71 8.99
N MET A 236 -8.56 -5.00 9.21
CA MET A 236 -9.91 -5.56 9.38
C MET A 236 -10.58 -5.02 10.65
N GLN A 237 -9.81 -4.78 11.71
CA GLN A 237 -10.29 -4.13 12.93
C GLN A 237 -10.65 -2.67 12.67
N ASP A 238 -9.85 -1.92 11.90
CA ASP A 238 -10.18 -0.55 11.53
C ASP A 238 -11.46 -0.49 10.70
N MET A 239 -11.55 -1.29 9.64
CA MET A 239 -12.69 -1.33 8.73
C MET A 239 -14.01 -1.72 9.43
N ARG A 240 -13.97 -2.50 10.51
CA ARG A 240 -15.16 -2.84 11.32
C ARG A 240 -15.91 -1.59 11.77
N HIS A 241 -15.22 -0.52 12.12
CA HIS A 241 -15.85 0.71 12.63
C HIS A 241 -16.53 1.54 11.53
N TYR A 242 -16.20 1.28 10.26
CA TYR A 242 -16.66 2.04 9.10
C TYR A 242 -17.51 1.20 8.14
N LEU A 243 -18.07 0.09 8.63
CA LEU A 243 -18.98 -0.73 7.83
C LEU A 243 -20.29 0.01 7.57
N PRO A 244 -20.78 0.07 6.32
CA PRO A 244 -22.10 0.60 6.05
C PRO A 244 -23.18 -0.34 6.62
N PRO A 245 -24.33 0.19 7.07
CA PRO A 245 -25.36 -0.61 7.74
C PRO A 245 -25.82 -1.83 6.94
N TYR A 246 -25.99 -1.70 5.62
CA TYR A 246 -26.44 -2.80 4.77
C TYR A 246 -25.45 -3.98 4.74
N LEU A 247 -24.14 -3.70 4.84
CA LEU A 247 -23.11 -4.73 4.82
C LEU A 247 -22.96 -5.38 6.19
N TYR A 248 -23.10 -4.60 7.26
CA TYR A 248 -23.19 -5.12 8.63
C TYR A 248 -24.38 -6.07 8.77
N ASP A 249 -25.57 -5.66 8.34
CA ASP A 249 -26.78 -6.49 8.35
C ASP A 249 -26.64 -7.77 7.51
N PHE A 250 -25.93 -7.68 6.38
CA PHE A 250 -25.61 -8.85 5.57
C PHE A 250 -24.71 -9.82 6.33
N TYR A 251 -23.65 -9.34 6.98
CA TYR A 251 -22.74 -10.18 7.76
C TYR A 251 -23.43 -10.84 8.96
N LEU A 252 -24.35 -10.15 9.63
CA LEU A 252 -25.10 -10.72 10.75
C LEU A 252 -25.98 -11.92 10.34
N LYS A 253 -26.42 -11.97 9.07
CA LYS A 253 -27.24 -13.08 8.53
C LYS A 253 -26.41 -14.30 8.12
N THR A 254 -25.09 -14.22 8.21
CA THR A 254 -24.17 -15.34 7.89
C THR A 254 -23.69 -16.06 9.16
N THR A 255 -22.90 -17.12 9.01
CA THR A 255 -22.41 -17.95 10.13
C THR A 255 -21.76 -17.12 11.23
N ARG A 256 -21.97 -17.47 12.50
CA ARG A 256 -21.32 -16.85 13.68
C ARG A 256 -21.59 -15.34 13.92
N GLY A 257 -22.57 -14.74 13.24
CA GLY A 257 -23.06 -13.40 13.57
C GLY A 257 -21.95 -12.34 13.59
N GLU A 258 -21.76 -11.66 14.72
CA GLU A 258 -20.69 -10.65 14.86
C GLU A 258 -19.33 -11.26 15.30
N ASP A 259 -19.31 -12.48 15.83
CA ASP A 259 -18.12 -13.08 16.46
C ASP A 259 -16.93 -13.20 15.49
N ASP A 260 -17.20 -13.46 14.21
CA ASP A 260 -16.23 -13.61 13.14
C ASP A 260 -16.26 -12.44 12.13
N ILE A 261 -16.79 -11.27 12.53
CA ILE A 261 -16.99 -10.14 11.62
C ILE A 261 -15.70 -9.73 10.88
N ARG A 262 -14.54 -9.77 11.55
CA ARG A 262 -13.25 -9.45 10.91
C ARG A 262 -12.87 -10.42 9.79
N VAL A 263 -13.22 -11.70 9.93
CA VAL A 263 -12.99 -12.72 8.88
C VAL A 263 -13.87 -12.41 7.67
N LYS A 264 -15.14 -12.04 7.89
CA LYS A 264 -16.09 -11.67 6.82
C LYS A 264 -15.68 -10.39 6.09
N ILE A 265 -15.20 -9.39 6.83
CA ILE A 265 -14.60 -8.18 6.27
C ILE A 265 -13.41 -8.56 5.40
N CYS A 266 -12.49 -9.41 5.89
CA CYS A 266 -11.31 -9.83 5.14
C CYS A 266 -11.67 -10.54 3.83
N GLN A 267 -12.66 -11.43 3.86
CA GLN A 267 -13.15 -12.12 2.66
C GLN A 267 -13.72 -11.14 1.62
N SER A 268 -14.48 -10.14 2.08
CA SER A 268 -15.07 -9.15 1.18
C SER A 268 -14.02 -8.18 0.64
N PHE A 269 -13.10 -7.74 1.50
CA PHE A 269 -11.93 -6.95 1.13
C PHE A 269 -11.10 -7.66 0.06
N GLN A 270 -10.82 -8.95 0.23
CA GLN A 270 -10.07 -9.75 -0.76
C GLN A 270 -10.81 -9.80 -2.12
N LYS A 271 -12.14 -9.97 -2.13
CA LYS A 271 -12.94 -9.89 -3.37
C LYS A 271 -12.84 -8.51 -4.03
N SER A 272 -12.87 -7.43 -3.25
CA SER A 272 -12.64 -6.08 -3.76
C SER A 272 -11.24 -5.93 -4.36
N MET A 273 -10.20 -6.49 -3.73
CA MET A 273 -8.83 -6.46 -4.26
C MET A 273 -8.72 -7.23 -5.58
N PHE A 274 -9.46 -8.33 -5.79
CA PHE A 274 -9.54 -8.98 -7.11
C PHE A 274 -10.15 -8.06 -8.17
N CYS A 275 -11.15 -7.24 -7.83
CA CYS A 275 -11.71 -6.27 -8.77
C CYS A 275 -10.68 -5.18 -9.14
N VAL A 276 -9.94 -4.66 -8.15
CA VAL A 276 -8.86 -3.68 -8.39
C VAL A 276 -7.75 -4.29 -9.25
N THR A 277 -7.31 -5.51 -8.96
CA THR A 277 -6.31 -6.21 -9.77
C THR A 277 -6.81 -6.48 -11.18
N THR A 278 -8.09 -6.83 -11.35
CA THR A 278 -8.69 -7.00 -12.68
C THR A 278 -8.65 -5.69 -13.47
N ALA A 279 -8.97 -4.56 -12.84
CA ALA A 279 -8.89 -3.25 -13.47
C ALA A 279 -7.45 -2.93 -13.90
N ALA A 280 -6.46 -3.19 -13.05
CA ALA A 280 -5.05 -3.00 -13.39
C ALA A 280 -4.59 -3.90 -14.56
N ILE A 281 -4.95 -5.19 -14.55
CA ILE A 281 -4.63 -6.13 -15.63
C ILE A 281 -5.27 -5.66 -16.95
N LYS A 282 -6.51 -5.16 -16.91
CA LYS A 282 -7.16 -4.60 -18.10
C LYS A 282 -6.45 -3.33 -18.60
N GLY A 283 -6.09 -2.42 -17.70
CA GLY A 283 -5.44 -1.16 -18.05
C GLY A 283 -4.01 -1.31 -18.58
N LEU A 284 -3.33 -2.40 -18.22
CA LEU A 284 -1.97 -2.72 -18.65
C LEU A 284 -1.91 -3.74 -19.80
N ALA A 285 -3.06 -4.12 -20.37
CA ALA A 285 -3.07 -5.00 -21.53
C ALA A 285 -2.39 -4.30 -22.73
N PRO A 286 -1.57 -5.01 -23.52
CA PRO A 286 -0.83 -4.38 -24.63
C PRO A 286 -1.76 -3.81 -25.72
N TYR A 287 -2.95 -4.41 -25.90
CA TYR A 287 -3.98 -3.91 -26.82
C TYR A 287 -5.37 -3.99 -26.18
N PRO A 288 -6.38 -3.29 -26.74
CA PRO A 288 -7.77 -3.45 -26.31
C PRO A 288 -8.21 -4.91 -26.30
N LEU A 289 -8.79 -5.38 -25.19
CA LEU A 289 -9.17 -6.78 -25.04
C LEU A 289 -10.23 -7.25 -26.07
N GLU A 290 -11.00 -6.31 -26.62
CA GLU A 290 -12.02 -6.57 -27.65
C GLU A 290 -11.50 -6.48 -29.09
N THR A 291 -10.18 -6.31 -29.28
CA THR A 291 -9.55 -6.24 -30.61
C THR A 291 -9.94 -7.43 -31.48
N LYS A 292 -10.13 -7.16 -32.78
CA LYS A 292 -10.41 -8.18 -33.81
C LYS A 292 -9.17 -8.54 -34.63
N ASN A 293 -8.04 -7.88 -34.39
CA ASN A 293 -6.77 -8.20 -35.03
C ASN A 293 -6.19 -9.49 -34.42
N PRO A 294 -5.96 -10.57 -35.21
CA PRO A 294 -5.46 -11.83 -34.70
C PRO A 294 -4.09 -11.74 -33.98
N GLU A 295 -3.19 -10.87 -34.44
CA GLU A 295 -1.87 -10.73 -33.79
C GLU A 295 -1.99 -10.02 -32.43
N GLU A 296 -2.82 -8.98 -32.34
CA GLU A 296 -3.08 -8.29 -31.06
C GLU A 296 -3.79 -9.21 -30.06
N GLN A 297 -4.72 -10.05 -30.53
CA GLN A 297 -5.37 -11.08 -29.69
C GLN A 297 -4.35 -12.08 -29.15
N LYS A 298 -3.38 -12.49 -29.97
CA LYS A 298 -2.31 -13.42 -29.57
C LYS A 298 -1.41 -12.81 -28.51
N GLU A 299 -1.03 -11.54 -28.64
CA GLU A 299 -0.24 -10.82 -27.64
C GLU A 299 -1.01 -10.62 -26.33
N ASN A 300 -2.27 -10.17 -26.40
CA ASN A 300 -3.15 -10.09 -25.24
C ASN A 300 -3.33 -11.44 -24.54
N TYR A 301 -3.47 -12.53 -25.31
CA TYR A 301 -3.60 -13.87 -24.77
C TYR A 301 -2.32 -14.32 -24.03
N ALA A 302 -1.14 -14.05 -24.58
CA ALA A 302 0.14 -14.33 -23.91
C ALA A 302 0.28 -13.54 -22.60
N TYR A 303 -0.08 -12.26 -22.63
CA TYR A 303 -0.12 -11.37 -21.46
C TYR A 303 -1.06 -11.91 -20.35
N LEU A 304 -2.31 -12.20 -20.71
CA LEU A 304 -3.31 -12.73 -19.77
C LEU A 304 -2.93 -14.11 -19.23
N ARG A 305 -2.33 -14.97 -20.06
CA ARG A 305 -1.82 -16.28 -19.63
C ARG A 305 -0.75 -16.13 -18.53
N GLY A 306 0.12 -15.13 -18.64
CA GLY A 306 1.11 -14.80 -17.60
C GLY A 306 0.43 -14.49 -16.26
N TRP A 307 -0.56 -13.60 -16.27
CA TRP A 307 -1.33 -13.26 -15.06
C TRP A 307 -2.11 -14.44 -14.49
N MET A 308 -2.75 -15.25 -15.34
CA MET A 308 -3.48 -16.43 -14.90
C MET A 308 -2.57 -17.45 -14.23
N ARG A 309 -1.31 -17.60 -14.70
CA ARG A 309 -0.33 -18.46 -14.04
C ARG A 309 0.01 -17.95 -12.63
N ARG A 310 0.20 -16.64 -12.46
CA ARG A 310 0.45 -16.04 -11.14
C ARG A 310 -0.73 -16.26 -10.20
N LEU A 311 -1.95 -16.04 -10.68
CA LEU A 311 -3.17 -16.13 -9.87
C LEU A 311 -3.67 -17.57 -9.64
N ALA A 312 -3.10 -18.58 -10.31
CA ALA A 312 -3.57 -19.96 -10.20
C ALA A 312 -3.56 -20.46 -8.74
N ASP A 313 -2.49 -20.11 -8.02
CA ASP A 313 -2.26 -20.51 -6.62
C ASP A 313 -2.91 -19.57 -5.60
N SER A 314 -3.56 -18.49 -6.06
CA SER A 314 -4.35 -17.60 -5.19
C SER A 314 -5.70 -18.23 -4.79
N ARG A 315 -6.03 -19.39 -5.34
CA ARG A 315 -7.20 -20.15 -4.96
C ARG A 315 -6.94 -20.77 -3.60
N LEU A 316 -7.69 -20.34 -2.58
CA LEU A 316 -7.69 -21.01 -1.29
C LEU A 316 -8.18 -22.46 -1.50
N LEU A 317 -7.25 -23.42 -1.49
CA LEU A 317 -7.53 -24.83 -1.77
C LEU A 317 -8.45 -25.48 -0.72
N LYS A 318 -8.73 -24.81 0.41
CA LYS A 318 -9.71 -25.20 1.42
C LYS A 318 -10.23 -23.97 2.18
N VAL A 319 -11.38 -23.45 1.76
CA VAL A 319 -12.32 -22.79 2.68
C VAL A 319 -13.67 -23.41 2.34
N ASN A 320 -14.16 -24.29 3.23
CA ASN A 320 -15.31 -25.20 3.08
C ASN A 320 -14.98 -26.65 2.64
N SER A 321 -14.11 -27.34 3.39
CA SER A 321 -14.34 -28.76 3.70
C SER A 321 -14.75 -28.87 5.15
#